data_AF-A0A7S1BYS8-F1
#
_entry.id   AF-A0A7S1BYS8-F1
#
_cell.length_a   1.000
_cell.length_b   1.000
_cell.length_c   1.000
_cell.angle_alpha   90.00
_cell.angle_beta   90.00
_cell.angle_gamma   90.00
#
_symmetry.space_group_name_H-M   'P 1'
#
loop_
_entity.id
_entity.type
_entity.pdbx_description
1 polymer ?
#
loop_
_entity_poly.entity_id
_entity_poly.type
_entity_poly.pdbx_seq_one_letter_code
_entity_poly.pdbx_strand_id
1 'polypeptide(L)'
;MLICLLLLVKPSTGNNNSNMVRYTFVAVMSLFFASSNSFLLPHHISKSQSKTALFSAESHDVDQSRRELFRKVVTVLASSTGVMISNPRLSLAASKDPPTKEEMQRIKTGSEQIKYLLSNWDQCTTTCRENGGECKRDAEPVRRYMGLRSTTDPLFQIEKVFDKVKNMDDIDIDKLEDFFTATEEWNTAVNMSNSMAFISQFGEYNPGGGKDEVLKYLIESKKQVVIADKSLTTIIGILGI
;
A
#
# COMPACT_ATOMS: atom_id res chain seq x y z
N MET A 1 2.91 30.15 -8.57
CA MET A 1 1.85 29.15 -8.83
C MET A 1 2.49 27.76 -8.79
N LEU A 2 2.94 27.37 -7.60
CA LEU A 2 3.67 26.14 -7.31
C LEU A 2 3.55 25.97 -5.79
N ILE A 3 2.64 25.13 -5.27
CA ILE A 3 2.65 24.59 -3.89
C ILE A 3 1.65 23.43 -3.86
N CYS A 4 2.17 22.21 -3.99
CA CYS A 4 1.74 21.06 -3.20
C CYS A 4 2.96 20.67 -2.33
N LEU A 5 3.57 21.72 -1.73
CA LEU A 5 5.00 21.82 -1.49
C LEU A 5 5.47 21.02 -0.28
N LEU A 6 6.67 20.49 -0.45
CA LEU A 6 7.69 20.20 0.55
C LEU A 6 7.37 20.64 1.98
N LEU A 7 7.54 19.66 2.88
CA LEU A 7 7.95 19.77 4.28
C LEU A 7 8.47 21.17 4.67
N LEU A 8 7.75 21.82 5.58
CA LEU A 8 8.11 23.06 6.26
C LEU A 8 9.39 22.87 7.09
N VAL A 9 10.54 23.28 6.53
CA VAL A 9 11.71 23.69 7.34
C VAL A 9 11.57 25.19 7.59
N LYS A 10 11.41 25.57 8.87
CA LYS A 10 11.37 26.95 9.34
C LYS A 10 12.70 27.67 8.99
N PRO A 11 12.69 28.83 8.31
CA PRO A 11 13.89 29.66 8.21
C PRO A 11 14.03 30.53 9.46
N SER A 12 15.21 30.45 10.06
CA SER A 12 15.68 31.35 11.12
C SER A 12 15.92 32.75 10.54
N THR A 13 15.37 33.78 11.18
CA THR A 13 15.60 35.18 10.83
C THR A 13 17.04 35.57 11.18
N GLY A 14 17.86 35.89 10.17
CA GLY A 14 19.24 36.30 10.43
C GLY A 14 20.06 36.72 9.21
N ASN A 15 19.98 38.02 8.92
CA ASN A 15 21.09 38.87 8.49
C ASN A 15 21.58 38.87 7.03
N ASN A 16 21.91 40.09 6.60
CA ASN A 16 22.34 40.53 5.29
C ASN A 16 23.64 39.86 4.83
N ASN A 17 23.67 39.33 3.61
CA ASN A 17 24.67 39.68 2.60
C ASN A 17 24.41 38.94 1.28
N SER A 18 24.35 39.73 0.21
CA SER A 18 24.30 39.33 -1.19
C SER A 18 25.47 38.40 -1.53
N ASN A 19 25.19 37.20 -2.03
CA ASN A 19 26.09 36.49 -2.94
C ASN A 19 25.33 35.47 -3.80
N MET A 20 25.62 35.56 -5.10
CA MET A 20 25.05 34.85 -6.24
C MET A 20 25.37 33.34 -6.17
N VAL A 21 24.36 32.49 -5.96
CA VAL A 21 24.51 31.03 -6.01
C VAL A 21 24.17 30.52 -7.41
N ARG A 22 25.20 30.06 -8.13
CA ARG A 22 25.07 29.33 -9.42
C ARG A 22 24.68 27.88 -9.12
N TYR A 23 23.57 27.41 -9.69
CA TYR A 23 23.18 26.00 -9.64
C TYR A 23 23.65 25.27 -10.91
N THR A 24 24.51 24.26 -10.73
CA THR A 24 24.94 23.34 -11.78
C THR A 24 24.01 22.12 -11.76
N PHE A 25 23.23 21.94 -12.82
CA PHE A 25 22.37 20.76 -13.00
C PHE A 25 23.19 19.63 -13.64
N VAL A 26 23.32 18.50 -12.94
CA VAL A 26 23.87 17.26 -13.51
C VAL A 26 22.70 16.34 -13.84
N ALA A 27 22.44 16.11 -15.12
CA ALA A 27 21.44 15.16 -15.60
C ALA A 27 22.12 13.79 -15.82
N VAL A 28 21.71 12.78 -15.04
CA VAL A 28 22.07 11.38 -15.27
C VAL A 28 20.96 10.75 -16.11
N MET A 29 21.30 10.35 -17.34
CA MET A 29 20.39 9.66 -18.25
C MET A 29 20.56 8.14 -18.09
N SER A 30 19.49 7.41 -17.78
CA SER A 30 19.48 5.95 -17.73
C SER A 30 18.67 5.37 -18.90
N LEU A 31 19.32 4.48 -19.65
CA LEU A 31 18.78 3.69 -20.76
C LEU A 31 17.85 2.58 -20.25
N PHE A 32 16.67 2.45 -20.87
CA PHE A 32 15.79 1.29 -20.72
C PHE A 32 16.05 0.29 -21.85
N PHE A 33 16.36 -0.95 -21.51
CA PHE A 33 16.29 -2.09 -22.42
C PHE A 33 14.88 -2.67 -22.39
N ALA A 34 14.30 -2.82 -23.58
CA ALA A 34 13.05 -3.53 -23.83
C ALA A 34 13.32 -5.03 -24.01
N SER A 35 12.47 -5.87 -23.45
CA SER A 35 12.30 -7.24 -23.94
C SER A 35 10.81 -7.60 -23.93
N SER A 36 10.29 -7.82 -25.13
CA SER A 36 8.98 -8.38 -25.43
C SER A 36 9.04 -9.90 -25.27
N ASN A 37 7.94 -10.52 -24.84
CA ASN A 37 7.63 -11.90 -25.24
C ASN A 37 6.13 -12.13 -25.29
N SER A 38 5.74 -12.79 -26.37
CA SER A 38 4.39 -12.91 -26.91
C SER A 38 3.61 -14.10 -26.35
N PHE A 39 2.29 -13.94 -26.39
CA PHE A 39 1.23 -14.93 -26.19
C PHE A 39 1.40 -16.21 -27.01
N LEU A 40 0.86 -17.33 -26.51
CA LEU A 40 0.07 -18.31 -27.26
C LEU A 40 -0.76 -19.19 -26.29
N LEU A 41 -2.06 -19.28 -26.55
CA LEU A 41 -3.05 -20.20 -25.93
C LEU A 41 -3.53 -21.19 -27.01
N PRO A 42 -4.00 -22.39 -26.63
CA PRO A 42 -5.01 -23.09 -27.41
C PRO A 42 -6.27 -23.45 -26.62
N HIS A 43 -7.41 -23.25 -27.29
CA HIS A 43 -8.75 -23.75 -27.00
C HIS A 43 -8.89 -25.24 -27.36
N HIS A 44 -9.66 -26.04 -26.60
CA HIS A 44 -10.75 -26.87 -27.16
C HIS A 44 -11.74 -27.41 -26.11
N ILE A 45 -12.98 -27.59 -26.57
CA ILE A 45 -14.23 -27.95 -25.87
C ILE A 45 -14.56 -29.44 -26.12
N SER A 46 -15.18 -30.17 -25.16
CA SER A 46 -16.52 -30.82 -25.29
C SER A 46 -16.86 -31.95 -24.28
N LYS A 47 -18.02 -31.76 -23.62
CA LYS A 47 -19.14 -32.63 -23.14
C LYS A 47 -19.02 -34.15 -22.81
N SER A 48 -19.54 -34.47 -21.60
CA SER A 48 -20.69 -35.37 -21.23
C SER A 48 -20.64 -36.91 -21.41
N GLN A 49 -20.77 -37.68 -20.32
CA GLN A 49 -21.96 -38.49 -19.90
C GLN A 49 -21.62 -39.52 -18.80
N SER A 50 -22.60 -39.78 -17.92
CA SER A 50 -22.60 -40.70 -16.77
C SER A 50 -22.68 -42.20 -17.14
N LYS A 51 -22.16 -43.08 -16.28
CA LYS A 51 -22.85 -44.30 -15.75
C LYS A 51 -22.02 -45.07 -14.70
N THR A 52 -22.77 -45.72 -13.83
CA THR A 52 -22.47 -46.46 -12.59
C THR A 52 -21.88 -47.86 -12.83
N ALA A 53 -20.99 -48.34 -11.95
CA ALA A 53 -21.08 -49.60 -11.17
C ALA A 53 -19.72 -50.30 -10.86
N LEU A 54 -19.50 -50.48 -9.56
CA LEU A 54 -18.89 -51.57 -8.78
C LEU A 54 -17.73 -52.49 -9.28
N PHE A 55 -16.84 -52.70 -8.29
CA PHE A 55 -16.04 -53.87 -7.88
C PHE A 55 -14.51 -53.88 -8.11
N SER A 56 -13.84 -53.88 -6.94
CA SER A 56 -12.61 -54.55 -6.49
C SER A 56 -11.24 -54.28 -7.13
N ALA A 57 -10.36 -53.84 -6.21
CA ALA A 57 -8.97 -54.23 -6.00
C ALA A 57 -7.95 -53.91 -7.10
N GLU A 58 -7.10 -52.92 -6.84
CA GLU A 58 -5.67 -53.20 -6.59
C GLU A 58 -5.02 -51.99 -5.89
N SER A 59 -4.22 -52.28 -4.87
CA SER A 59 -3.44 -51.32 -4.08
C SER A 59 -2.26 -50.78 -4.88
N HIS A 60 -2.10 -49.46 -4.95
CA HIS A 60 -0.77 -48.87 -5.14
C HIS A 60 -0.66 -47.54 -4.40
N ASP A 61 0.17 -47.60 -3.37
CA ASP A 61 0.57 -46.56 -2.43
C ASP A 61 1.53 -45.58 -3.14
N VAL A 62 1.15 -44.30 -3.27
CA VAL A 62 2.05 -43.21 -3.68
C VAL A 62 1.76 -42.01 -2.79
N ASP A 63 2.18 -42.10 -1.53
CA ASP A 63 2.27 -40.92 -0.67
C ASP A 63 3.55 -40.94 0.16
N GLN A 64 4.70 -40.74 -0.50
CA GLN A 64 5.99 -40.59 0.19
C GLN A 64 7.04 -39.89 -0.70
N SER A 65 6.87 -38.59 -0.97
CA SER A 65 7.91 -37.82 -1.68
C SER A 65 8.20 -36.41 -1.13
N ARG A 66 7.45 -35.91 -0.15
CA ARG A 66 7.71 -34.59 0.46
C ARG A 66 8.39 -34.64 1.83
N ARG A 67 8.27 -35.74 2.57
CA ARG A 67 8.88 -35.90 3.90
C ARG A 67 10.31 -36.46 3.87
N GLU A 68 10.71 -37.10 2.76
CA GLU A 68 12.05 -37.69 2.60
C GLU A 68 13.14 -36.66 2.22
N LEU A 69 12.76 -35.52 1.64
CA LEU A 69 13.70 -34.43 1.35
C LEU A 69 14.13 -33.67 2.61
N PHE A 70 13.26 -33.59 3.63
CA PHE A 70 13.59 -32.95 4.91
C PHE A 70 14.39 -33.86 5.87
N ARG A 71 14.46 -35.17 5.60
CA ARG A 71 15.23 -36.13 6.42
C ARG A 71 16.66 -36.38 5.94
N LYS A 72 17.04 -35.91 4.76
CA LYS A 72 18.39 -36.14 4.19
C LYS A 72 19.41 -35.02 4.45
N VAL A 73 19.19 -34.16 5.44
CA VAL A 73 20.19 -33.17 5.88
C VAL A 73 20.51 -33.36 7.36
N VAL A 74 20.95 -34.57 7.74
CA VAL A 74 21.53 -34.84 9.06
C VAL A 74 22.71 -35.82 8.90
N THR A 75 23.92 -35.24 8.91
CA THR A 75 25.21 -35.79 9.39
C THR A 75 26.09 -36.62 8.45
N VAL A 76 27.23 -36.03 8.01
CA VAL A 76 28.60 -36.56 8.25
C VAL A 76 29.57 -35.37 8.42
N LEU A 77 30.46 -35.49 9.42
CA LEU A 77 31.39 -34.50 9.99
C LEU A 77 32.77 -34.41 9.29
N ALA A 78 33.49 -33.32 9.62
CA ALA A 78 34.92 -33.04 9.48
C ALA A 78 35.37 -32.46 8.11
N SER A 79 35.83 -31.21 7.97
CA SER A 79 36.90 -30.55 8.73
C SER A 79 36.95 -29.04 8.44
N SER A 80 37.28 -28.24 9.46
CA SER A 80 37.78 -26.85 9.46
C SER A 80 36.93 -25.68 8.91
N THR A 81 36.92 -24.62 9.72
CA THR A 81 36.55 -23.21 9.48
C THR A 81 35.06 -22.83 9.43
N GLY A 82 34.59 -22.36 10.59
CA GLY A 82 33.77 -21.14 10.66
C GLY A 82 32.29 -21.28 10.30
N VAL A 83 31.58 -22.23 10.92
CA VAL A 83 30.10 -22.15 10.95
C VAL A 83 29.73 -20.98 11.84
N MET A 84 29.47 -19.82 11.22
CA MET A 84 28.87 -18.68 11.87
C MET A 84 27.54 -19.15 12.46
N ILE A 85 27.49 -19.34 13.78
CA ILE A 85 26.25 -19.46 14.54
C ILE A 85 25.56 -18.10 14.38
N SER A 86 24.79 -17.96 13.30
CA SER A 86 23.86 -16.87 13.14
C SER A 86 22.81 -17.08 14.23
N ASN A 87 22.99 -16.40 15.37
CA ASN A 87 21.93 -16.26 16.36
C ASN A 87 20.68 -15.82 15.59
N PRO A 88 19.61 -16.63 15.54
CA PRO A 88 18.38 -16.19 14.91
C PRO A 88 17.99 -14.89 15.59
N ARG A 89 18.02 -13.78 14.84
CA ARG A 89 17.51 -12.52 15.35
C ARG A 89 16.08 -12.81 15.77
N LEU A 90 15.75 -12.53 17.03
CA LEU A 90 14.39 -12.56 17.54
C LEU A 90 13.50 -11.91 16.48
N SER A 91 12.55 -12.68 15.96
CA SER A 91 11.51 -12.08 15.14
C SER A 91 10.83 -11.03 16.00
N LEU A 92 10.63 -9.84 15.44
CA LEU A 92 9.84 -8.80 16.08
C LEU A 92 8.38 -9.28 16.05
N ALA A 93 8.05 -10.21 16.94
CA ALA A 93 6.70 -10.69 17.18
C ALA A 93 5.85 -9.50 17.67
N ALA A 94 4.55 -9.55 17.38
CA ALA A 94 3.56 -8.52 17.73
C ALA A 94 3.86 -7.94 19.12
N SER A 95 4.29 -6.67 19.13
CA SER A 95 4.56 -5.93 20.37
C SER A 95 3.27 -5.91 21.19
N LYS A 96 3.40 -6.29 22.46
CA LYS A 96 2.31 -6.21 23.45
C LYS A 96 2.17 -4.81 24.02
N ASP A 97 2.95 -3.86 23.50
CA ASP A 97 2.95 -2.49 23.97
C ASP A 97 1.78 -1.74 23.31
N PRO A 98 1.20 -0.75 24.00
CA PRO A 98 0.26 0.19 23.39
C PRO A 98 0.94 1.01 22.28
N PRO A 99 0.16 1.68 21.40
CA PRO A 99 0.70 2.58 20.39
C PRO A 99 1.62 3.66 21.01
N THR A 100 2.75 3.95 20.37
CA THR A 100 3.62 5.05 20.83
C THR A 100 3.01 6.40 20.46
N LYS A 101 3.49 7.48 21.11
CA LYS A 101 3.04 8.85 20.79
C LYS A 101 3.30 9.23 19.34
N GLU A 102 4.40 8.76 18.77
CA GLU A 102 4.76 8.96 17.37
C GLU A 102 3.78 8.23 16.44
N GLU A 103 3.36 7.01 16.81
CA GLU A 103 2.35 6.26 16.07
C GLU A 103 0.98 6.97 16.11
N MET A 104 0.60 7.53 17.26
CA MET A 104 -0.62 8.33 17.38
C MET A 104 -0.55 9.62 16.57
N GLN A 105 0.60 10.31 16.58
CA GLN A 105 0.82 11.51 15.77
C GLN A 105 0.72 11.23 14.27
N ARG A 106 1.11 10.03 13.83
CA ARG A 106 0.97 9.60 12.43
C ARG A 106 -0.49 9.47 12.00
N ILE A 107 -1.37 8.96 12.87
CA ILE A 107 -2.82 8.90 12.61
C ILE A 107 -3.36 10.31 12.37
N LYS A 108 -3.04 11.25 13.27
CA LYS A 108 -3.47 12.65 13.18
C LYS A 108 -2.98 13.33 11.90
N THR A 109 -1.68 13.22 11.64
CA THR A 109 -1.04 13.79 10.44
C THR A 109 -1.64 13.20 9.17
N GLY A 110 -1.91 11.89 9.14
CA GLY A 110 -2.59 11.21 8.05
C GLY A 110 -4.01 11.71 7.80
N SER A 111 -4.80 11.93 8.86
CA SER A 111 -6.15 12.48 8.74
C SER A 111 -6.15 13.90 8.17
N GLU A 112 -5.25 14.76 8.63
CA GLU A 112 -5.10 16.13 8.10
C GLU A 112 -4.74 16.10 6.61
N GLN A 113 -3.86 15.19 6.23
CA GLN A 113 -3.45 14.96 4.85
C GLN A 113 -4.60 14.47 3.95
N ILE A 114 -5.42 13.53 4.42
CA ILE A 114 -6.60 13.07 3.69
C ILE A 114 -7.62 14.21 3.52
N LYS A 115 -7.85 15.01 4.57
CA LYS A 115 -8.72 16.20 4.49
C LYS A 115 -8.19 17.23 3.51
N TYR A 116 -6.87 17.43 3.46
CA TYR A 116 -6.24 18.28 2.45
C TYR A 116 -6.46 17.73 1.03
N LEU A 117 -6.27 16.42 0.81
CA LEU A 117 -6.54 15.78 -0.48
C LEU A 117 -8.00 15.98 -0.91
N LEU A 118 -8.96 15.77 -0.01
CA LEU A 118 -10.39 15.86 -0.33
C LEU A 118 -10.81 17.30 -0.66
N SER A 119 -10.30 18.28 0.09
CA SER A 119 -10.59 19.71 -0.12
C SER A 119 -9.91 20.27 -1.37
N ASN A 120 -8.78 19.70 -1.78
CA ASN A 120 -8.00 20.15 -2.94
C ASN A 120 -7.98 19.10 -4.06
N TRP A 121 -9.05 18.31 -4.18
CA TRP A 121 -9.07 17.10 -5.01
C TRP A 121 -8.61 17.37 -6.44
N ASP A 122 -9.21 18.35 -7.12
CA ASP A 122 -8.90 18.64 -8.52
C ASP A 122 -7.48 19.18 -8.69
N GLN A 123 -6.99 19.99 -7.75
CA GLN A 123 -5.62 20.50 -7.79
C GLN A 123 -4.59 19.39 -7.57
N CYS A 124 -4.84 18.51 -6.59
CA CYS A 124 -3.94 17.41 -6.30
C CYS A 124 -3.90 16.42 -7.47
N THR A 125 -5.08 16.06 -8.00
CA THR A 125 -5.22 14.98 -8.99
C THR A 125 -5.20 15.44 -10.45
N THR A 126 -4.76 16.67 -10.72
CA THR A 126 -4.64 17.20 -12.08
C THR A 126 -3.27 17.83 -12.28
N THR A 127 -2.54 17.33 -13.27
CA THR A 127 -1.27 17.91 -13.71
C THR A 127 -1.46 18.50 -15.11
N CYS A 128 -1.27 19.81 -15.25
CA CYS A 128 -1.32 20.52 -16.52
C CYS A 128 0.11 20.83 -17.00
N ARG A 129 0.33 20.81 -18.32
CA ARG A 129 1.61 21.23 -18.90
C ARG A 129 1.75 22.75 -18.83
N GLU A 130 2.95 23.24 -18.52
CA GLU A 130 3.24 24.67 -18.31
C GLU A 130 2.91 25.56 -19.53
N ASN A 131 2.91 25.00 -20.74
CA ASN A 131 2.66 25.73 -21.99
C ASN A 131 1.17 25.82 -22.38
N GLY A 132 0.25 25.78 -21.41
CA GLY A 132 -1.20 25.79 -21.69
C GLY A 132 -1.69 24.51 -22.39
N GLY A 133 -0.95 23.42 -22.24
CA GLY A 133 -1.28 22.13 -22.83
C GLY A 133 -2.38 21.39 -22.07
N GLU A 134 -2.82 20.27 -22.66
CA GLU A 134 -3.86 19.43 -22.10
C GLU A 134 -3.51 18.91 -20.70
N CYS A 135 -4.43 19.12 -19.75
CA CYS A 135 -4.31 18.59 -18.39
C CYS A 135 -4.56 17.08 -18.37
N LYS A 136 -3.76 16.38 -17.57
CA LYS A 136 -3.92 14.95 -17.29
C LYS A 136 -4.33 14.74 -15.83
N ARG A 137 -5.16 13.73 -15.62
CA ARG A 137 -5.53 13.30 -14.27
C ARG A 137 -4.43 12.39 -13.72
N ASP A 138 -4.11 12.57 -12.45
CA ASP A 138 -3.10 11.80 -11.73
C ASP A 138 -3.68 11.22 -10.44
N ALA A 139 -3.53 9.91 -10.27
CA ALA A 139 -3.99 9.17 -9.10
C ALA A 139 -2.87 8.93 -8.06
N GLU A 140 -1.63 9.34 -8.35
CA GLU A 140 -0.51 9.24 -7.41
C GLU A 140 -0.78 9.92 -6.06
N PRO A 141 -1.35 11.14 -5.99
CA PRO A 141 -1.63 11.80 -4.73
C PRO A 141 -2.54 10.97 -3.82
N VAL A 142 -3.52 10.26 -4.40
CA VAL A 142 -4.43 9.40 -3.63
C VAL A 142 -3.64 8.31 -2.92
N ARG A 143 -2.77 7.61 -3.64
CA ARG A 143 -1.95 6.53 -3.09
C ARG A 143 -0.95 7.04 -2.05
N ARG A 144 -0.39 8.24 -2.25
CA ARG A 144 0.53 8.88 -1.30
C ARG A 144 -0.17 9.24 0.01
N TYR A 145 -1.26 9.99 -0.04
CA TYR A 145 -1.96 10.43 1.17
C TYR A 145 -2.61 9.27 1.94
N MET A 146 -2.92 8.16 1.28
CA MET A 146 -3.42 6.94 1.91
C MET A 146 -2.31 6.04 2.50
N GLY A 147 -1.03 6.44 2.43
CA GLY A 147 0.08 5.67 2.99
C GLY A 147 0.52 4.46 2.14
N LEU A 148 0.18 4.44 0.86
CA LEU A 148 0.39 3.30 -0.03
C LEU A 148 1.58 3.46 -0.97
N ARG A 149 2.31 4.58 -0.88
CA ARG A 149 3.38 4.92 -1.82
C ARG A 149 4.78 4.72 -1.26
N SER A 150 4.98 5.05 0.02
CA SER A 150 6.28 5.10 0.67
C SER A 150 6.19 4.59 2.11
N THR A 151 7.29 4.02 2.61
CA THR A 151 7.42 3.60 4.01
C THR A 151 7.50 4.77 5.00
N THR A 152 7.65 5.98 4.47
CA THR A 152 7.72 7.23 5.24
C THR A 152 6.41 8.00 5.26
N ASP A 153 5.40 7.54 4.51
CA ASP A 153 4.08 8.16 4.54
C ASP A 153 3.45 7.96 5.94
N PRO A 154 2.74 8.96 6.50
CA PRO A 154 2.20 8.86 7.85
C PRO A 154 1.35 7.61 8.06
N LEU A 155 0.52 7.25 7.09
CA LEU A 155 -0.41 6.12 7.17
C LEU A 155 0.18 4.79 6.69
N PHE A 156 1.49 4.71 6.43
CA PHE A 156 2.13 3.46 6.02
C PHE A 156 1.98 2.36 7.08
N GLN A 157 1.35 1.24 6.73
CA GLN A 157 1.09 0.13 7.65
C GLN A 157 0.36 0.55 8.93
N ILE A 158 -0.56 1.53 8.84
CA ILE A 158 -1.28 2.05 10.01
C ILE A 158 -2.15 0.99 10.69
N GLU A 159 -2.53 -0.07 9.97
CA GLU A 159 -3.22 -1.23 10.52
C GLU A 159 -2.43 -1.88 11.67
N LYS A 160 -1.10 -1.87 11.60
CA LYS A 160 -0.25 -2.38 12.68
C LYS A 160 -0.33 -1.52 13.94
N VAL A 161 -0.62 -0.23 13.79
CA VAL A 161 -0.86 0.67 14.91
C VAL A 161 -2.24 0.40 15.49
N PHE A 162 -3.26 0.21 14.65
CA PHE A 162 -4.61 -0.18 15.10
C PHE A 162 -4.60 -1.51 15.87
N ASP A 163 -3.80 -2.48 15.45
CA ASP A 163 -3.65 -3.75 16.17
C ASP A 163 -3.08 -3.61 17.59
N LYS A 164 -2.33 -2.54 17.87
CA LYS A 164 -1.77 -2.25 19.20
C LYS A 164 -2.78 -1.58 20.13
N VAL A 165 -3.84 -0.98 19.58
CA VAL A 165 -4.85 -0.24 20.36
C VAL A 165 -5.49 -1.14 21.41
N LYS A 166 -5.66 -2.44 21.14
CA LYS A 166 -6.14 -3.43 22.14
C LYS A 166 -5.27 -3.57 23.40
N ASN A 167 -4.04 -3.07 23.38
CA ASN A 167 -3.10 -3.09 24.51
C ASN A 167 -3.16 -1.80 25.34
N MET A 168 -4.08 -0.88 25.02
CA MET A 168 -4.30 0.34 25.80
C MET A 168 -5.27 0.07 26.95
N ASP A 169 -4.94 0.55 28.15
CA ASP A 169 -5.76 0.37 29.35
C ASP A 169 -6.90 1.41 29.45
N ASP A 170 -6.84 2.48 28.67
CA ASP A 170 -7.70 3.66 28.73
C ASP A 170 -8.82 3.71 27.68
N ILE A 171 -9.03 2.61 26.94
CA ILE A 171 -10.10 2.53 25.95
C ILE A 171 -11.43 2.25 26.64
N ASP A 172 -12.40 3.11 26.32
CA ASP A 172 -13.80 2.92 26.67
C ASP A 172 -14.34 1.63 26.02
N ILE A 173 -14.70 0.65 26.85
CA ILE A 173 -15.20 -0.67 26.41
C ILE A 173 -16.45 -0.51 25.55
N ASP A 174 -17.29 0.49 25.85
CA ASP A 174 -18.52 0.74 25.10
C ASP A 174 -18.26 1.25 23.67
N LYS A 175 -17.05 1.77 23.39
CA LYS A 175 -16.64 2.25 22.07
C LYS A 175 -15.74 1.27 21.31
N LEU A 176 -15.43 0.13 21.91
CA LEU A 176 -14.51 -0.83 21.31
C LEU A 176 -15.09 -1.47 20.04
N GLU A 177 -16.40 -1.70 20.00
CA GLU A 177 -17.10 -2.19 18.80
C GLU A 177 -17.04 -1.16 17.65
N ASP A 178 -17.28 0.12 17.96
CA ASP A 178 -17.17 1.22 16.99
C ASP A 178 -15.75 1.33 16.45
N PHE A 179 -14.74 1.12 17.30
CA PHE A 179 -13.34 1.13 16.88
C PHE A 179 -13.03 0.01 15.88
N PHE A 180 -13.48 -1.21 16.15
CA PHE A 180 -13.26 -2.33 15.24
C PHE A 180 -14.01 -2.16 13.92
N THR A 181 -15.28 -1.71 13.99
CA THR A 181 -16.07 -1.39 12.80
C THR A 181 -15.37 -0.33 11.94
N ALA A 182 -14.93 0.78 12.55
CA ALA A 182 -14.20 1.81 11.84
C ALA A 182 -12.86 1.30 11.26
N THR A 183 -12.17 0.40 11.96
CA THR A 183 -10.93 -0.22 11.46
C THR A 183 -11.19 -1.11 10.24
N GLU A 184 -12.27 -1.88 10.23
CA GLU A 184 -12.67 -2.72 9.09
C GLU A 184 -13.11 -1.88 7.88
N GLU A 185 -13.90 -0.83 8.12
CA GLU A 185 -14.29 0.13 7.09
C GLU A 185 -13.08 0.84 6.49
N TRP A 186 -12.13 1.28 7.33
CA TRP A 186 -10.88 1.87 6.90
C TRP A 186 -10.12 0.93 5.96
N ASN A 187 -9.89 -0.32 6.37
CA ASN A 187 -9.15 -1.30 5.58
C ASN A 187 -9.83 -1.57 4.23
N THR A 188 -11.14 -1.69 4.24
CA THR A 188 -11.96 -1.89 3.03
C THR A 188 -11.84 -0.70 2.09
N ALA A 189 -12.03 0.52 2.62
CA ALA A 189 -11.96 1.76 1.87
C ALA A 189 -10.56 2.02 1.28
N VAL A 190 -9.49 1.77 2.02
CA VAL A 190 -8.10 1.89 1.54
C VAL A 190 -7.85 0.95 0.34
N ASN A 191 -8.26 -0.32 0.47
CA ASN A 191 -8.07 -1.32 -0.58
C ASN A 191 -8.85 -0.97 -1.86
N MET A 192 -10.11 -0.54 -1.71
CA MET A 192 -10.94 -0.12 -2.84
C MET A 192 -10.44 1.18 -3.46
N SER A 193 -10.05 2.17 -2.64
CA SER A 193 -9.45 3.42 -3.12
C SER A 193 -8.20 3.16 -3.95
N ASN A 194 -7.30 2.31 -3.46
CA ASN A 194 -6.08 1.93 -4.17
C ASN A 194 -6.38 1.23 -5.50
N SER A 195 -7.34 0.30 -5.50
CA SER A 195 -7.73 -0.43 -6.70
C SER A 195 -8.28 0.50 -7.77
N MET A 196 -9.19 1.41 -7.39
CA MET A 196 -9.77 2.39 -8.33
C MET A 196 -8.74 3.41 -8.81
N ALA A 197 -7.86 3.88 -7.91
CA ALA A 197 -6.76 4.77 -8.25
C ALA A 197 -5.81 4.10 -9.27
N PHE A 198 -5.44 2.84 -9.04
CA PHE A 198 -4.60 2.07 -9.96
C PHE A 198 -5.27 1.87 -11.32
N ILE A 199 -6.54 1.45 -11.35
CA ILE A 199 -7.29 1.26 -12.60
C ILE A 199 -7.37 2.56 -13.40
N SER A 200 -7.60 3.70 -12.73
CA SER A 200 -7.67 5.01 -13.40
C SER A 200 -6.42 5.34 -14.21
N GLN A 201 -5.24 4.87 -13.82
CA GLN A 201 -3.98 5.13 -14.53
C GLN A 201 -3.94 4.49 -15.93
N PHE A 202 -4.77 3.48 -16.18
CA PHE A 202 -4.84 2.76 -17.46
C PHE A 202 -6.09 3.11 -18.27
N GLY A 203 -7.01 3.91 -17.72
CA GLY A 203 -8.30 4.22 -18.36
C GLY A 203 -8.16 4.85 -19.75
N GLU A 204 -7.08 5.59 -20.01
CA GLU A 204 -6.83 6.23 -21.32
C GLU A 204 -6.40 5.23 -22.41
N TYR A 205 -5.77 4.11 -22.04
CA TYR A 205 -5.12 3.19 -22.99
C TYR A 205 -5.95 1.95 -23.34
N ASN A 206 -7.07 1.73 -22.67
CA ASN A 206 -7.91 0.55 -22.90
C ASN A 206 -8.82 0.73 -24.13
N PRO A 207 -9.17 -0.35 -24.86
CA PRO A 207 -10.18 -0.28 -25.91
C PRO A 207 -11.51 0.28 -25.38
N GLY A 208 -12.03 1.34 -25.98
CA GLY A 208 -13.22 2.05 -25.49
C GLY A 208 -12.97 2.93 -24.25
N GLY A 209 -11.70 3.11 -23.86
CA GLY A 209 -11.27 3.98 -22.78
C GLY A 209 -11.23 5.46 -23.19
N GLY A 210 -10.57 6.25 -22.37
CA GLY A 210 -10.42 7.68 -22.57
C GLY A 210 -10.33 8.43 -21.25
N LYS A 211 -10.26 9.75 -21.36
CA LYS A 211 -10.14 10.65 -20.20
C LYS A 211 -11.33 10.58 -19.25
N ASP A 212 -12.51 10.29 -19.78
CA ASP A 212 -13.72 10.12 -18.99
C ASP A 212 -13.68 8.84 -18.16
N GLU A 213 -13.10 7.75 -18.69
CA GLU A 213 -12.88 6.52 -17.92
C GLU A 213 -11.83 6.72 -16.82
N VAL A 214 -10.73 7.45 -17.11
CA VAL A 214 -9.77 7.85 -16.06
C VAL A 214 -10.49 8.62 -14.96
N LEU A 215 -11.29 9.64 -15.32
CA LEU A 215 -12.00 10.46 -14.35
C LEU A 215 -13.02 9.64 -13.55
N LYS A 216 -13.77 8.75 -14.20
CA LYS A 216 -14.74 7.86 -13.54
C LYS A 216 -14.09 7.04 -12.43
N TYR A 217 -13.03 6.29 -12.73
CA TYR A 217 -12.35 5.49 -11.70
C TYR A 217 -11.69 6.35 -10.62
N LEU A 218 -11.18 7.52 -10.99
CA LEU A 218 -10.63 8.47 -10.01
C LEU A 218 -11.71 9.00 -9.06
N ILE A 219 -12.92 9.28 -9.56
CA ILE A 219 -14.07 9.68 -8.72
C ILE A 219 -14.56 8.51 -7.86
N GLU A 220 -14.56 7.28 -8.36
CA GLU A 220 -14.84 6.11 -7.51
C GLU A 220 -13.80 5.97 -6.40
N SER A 221 -12.52 6.21 -6.70
CA SER A 221 -11.48 6.28 -5.67
C SER A 221 -11.76 7.38 -4.64
N LYS A 222 -12.18 8.57 -5.07
CA LYS A 222 -12.56 9.68 -4.18
C LYS A 222 -13.63 9.28 -3.18
N LYS A 223 -14.67 8.57 -3.62
CA LYS A 223 -15.76 8.11 -2.73
C LYS A 223 -15.22 7.21 -1.63
N GLN A 224 -14.25 6.35 -1.94
CA GLN A 224 -13.60 5.50 -0.96
C GLN A 224 -12.70 6.30 0.00
N VAL A 225 -12.00 7.34 -0.49
CA VAL A 225 -11.23 8.24 0.39
C VAL A 225 -12.15 8.96 1.38
N VAL A 226 -13.38 9.32 1.00
CA VAL A 226 -14.37 9.91 1.92
C VAL A 226 -14.78 8.93 3.01
N ILE A 227 -14.93 7.63 2.69
CA ILE A 227 -15.23 6.60 3.69
C ILE A 227 -14.03 6.46 4.64
N ALA A 228 -12.81 6.36 4.08
CA ALA A 228 -11.59 6.28 4.87
C ALA A 228 -11.43 7.48 5.83
N ASP A 229 -11.71 8.71 5.39
CA ASP A 229 -11.67 9.91 6.25
C ASP A 229 -12.65 9.83 7.41
N LYS A 230 -13.87 9.35 7.16
CA LYS A 230 -14.89 9.16 8.20
C LYS A 230 -14.45 8.12 9.22
N SER A 231 -14.00 6.96 8.75
CA SER A 231 -13.53 5.88 9.63
C SER A 231 -12.32 6.33 10.47
N LEU A 232 -11.36 7.05 9.86
CA LEU A 232 -10.20 7.59 10.58
C LEU A 232 -10.60 8.68 11.59
N THR A 233 -11.61 9.49 11.28
CA THR A 233 -12.17 10.48 12.21
C THR A 233 -12.83 9.80 13.42
N THR A 234 -13.56 8.70 13.21
CA THR A 234 -14.11 7.88 14.30
C THR A 234 -12.99 7.30 15.17
N ILE A 235 -11.97 6.69 14.55
CA ILE A 235 -10.80 6.15 15.25
C ILE A 235 -10.12 7.23 16.10
N ILE A 236 -9.86 8.41 15.54
CA ILE A 236 -9.28 9.56 16.26
C ILE A 236 -10.14 9.96 17.46
N GLY A 237 -11.46 10.03 17.29
CA GLY A 237 -12.39 10.38 18.36
C GLY A 237 -12.43 9.37 19.50
N ILE A 238 -12.29 8.08 19.20
CA ILE A 238 -12.24 7.00 20.21
C ILE A 238 -10.89 7.03 20.94
N LEU A 239 -9.80 7.25 20.21
CA LEU A 239 -8.45 7.33 20.76
C LEU A 239 -8.17 8.65 21.52
N GLY A 240 -9.04 9.65 21.39
CA GLY A 240 -8.92 10.93 22.08
C GLY A 240 -7.74 11.81 21.64
N ILE A 241 -7.32 11.74 20.35
CA ILE A 241 -6.14 12.45 19.81
C ILE A 241 -6.46 13.61 18.84
#